data_AF-A0A8S3RPD7-F1
#
_entry.id   AF-A0A8S3RPD7-F1
#
_cell.length_a   1.000
_cell.length_b   1.000
_cell.length_c   1.000
_cell.angle_alpha   90.00
_cell.angle_beta   90.00
_cell.angle_gamma   90.00
#
_symmetry.space_group_name_H-M   'P 1'
#
loop_
_entity.id
_entity.type
_entity.pdbx_description
1 polymer ?
#
loop_
_entity_poly.entity_id
_entity_poly.type
_entity_poly.pdbx_seq_one_letter_code
_entity_poly.pdbx_strand_id
1 'polypeptide(L)'
;MARRFNRNAKKQKFRFYNKKERNKYNMQQRTAHAKKHVINLSKRRLSNQEYILLAKGLKFIPTPSSKNAKMSILKDYNEFARKLRCRYMFSQEKTDLHPFRSNTGYKPASTCHTLENYIDLTKLELSFLPIERNVKNNLTKGERIALRNLKNDETIVIKKADKNSNCVILDRLDYITEVTRQLNTQHYCQLDSFNMAELKIRSLSILNHYTTKA
;
A
#
# COMPACT_ATOMS: atom_id res chain seq x y z
N MET A 1 -58.07 -33.42 8.51
CA MET A 1 -56.90 -32.69 9.06
C MET A 1 -56.15 -31.95 7.94
N ALA A 2 -56.53 -30.72 7.63
CA ALA A 2 -55.91 -29.94 6.55
C ALA A 2 -54.63 -29.25 7.03
N ARG A 3 -53.52 -29.52 6.33
CA ARG A 3 -52.20 -28.91 6.53
C ARG A 3 -52.30 -27.39 6.40
N ARG A 4 -52.35 -26.66 7.53
CA ARG A 4 -52.10 -25.21 7.60
C ARG A 4 -50.65 -24.94 7.20
N PHE A 5 -50.36 -24.97 5.90
CA PHE A 5 -49.05 -24.57 5.38
C PHE A 5 -48.84 -23.09 5.71
N ASN A 6 -47.80 -22.84 6.50
CA ASN A 6 -47.37 -21.54 6.99
C ASN A 6 -47.11 -20.56 5.82
N ARG A 7 -48.14 -19.79 5.42
CA ARG A 7 -48.09 -18.80 4.32
C ARG A 7 -47.01 -17.73 4.53
N ASN A 8 -46.66 -17.43 5.79
CA ASN A 8 -45.60 -16.49 6.13
C ASN A 8 -44.20 -17.03 5.81
N ALA A 9 -43.97 -18.33 5.99
CA ALA A 9 -42.71 -18.97 5.63
C ALA A 9 -42.47 -18.97 4.10
N LYS A 10 -43.52 -19.20 3.30
CA LYS A 10 -43.43 -19.13 1.82
C LYS A 10 -43.12 -17.70 1.34
N LYS A 11 -43.78 -16.68 1.89
CA LYS A 11 -43.51 -15.26 1.58
C LYS A 11 -42.09 -14.83 1.98
N GLN A 12 -41.60 -15.26 3.14
CA GLN A 12 -40.22 -14.99 3.56
C GLN A 12 -39.19 -15.64 2.63
N LYS A 13 -39.40 -16.91 2.23
CA LYS A 13 -38.53 -17.60 1.27
C LYS A 13 -38.49 -16.89 -0.09
N PHE A 14 -39.63 -16.44 -0.60
CA PHE A 14 -39.71 -15.68 -1.86
C PHE A 14 -38.97 -14.33 -1.76
N ARG A 15 -39.16 -13.58 -0.66
CA ARG A 15 -38.42 -12.32 -0.41
C ARG A 15 -36.90 -12.54 -0.35
N PHE A 16 -36.47 -13.62 0.30
CA PHE A 16 -35.05 -13.97 0.38
C PHE A 16 -34.47 -14.30 -1.00
N TYR A 17 -35.18 -15.09 -1.80
CA TYR A 17 -34.78 -15.43 -3.17
C TYR A 17 -34.64 -14.18 -4.05
N ASN A 18 -35.64 -13.29 -4.06
CA ASN A 18 -35.58 -12.04 -4.83
C ASN A 18 -34.42 -11.13 -4.38
N LYS A 19 -34.15 -11.06 -3.08
CA LYS A 19 -32.98 -10.32 -2.55
C LYS A 19 -31.66 -10.92 -3.06
N LYS A 20 -31.56 -12.25 -3.12
CA LYS A 20 -30.36 -12.95 -3.62
C LYS A 20 -30.13 -12.68 -5.11
N GLU A 21 -31.16 -12.78 -5.94
CA GLU A 21 -31.06 -12.51 -7.38
C GLU A 21 -30.71 -11.03 -7.65
N ARG A 22 -31.32 -10.10 -6.93
CA ARG A 22 -30.96 -8.67 -7.04
C ARG A 22 -29.51 -8.40 -6.67
N ASN A 23 -29.00 -9.03 -5.59
CA ASN A 23 -27.60 -8.89 -5.19
C ASN A 23 -26.65 -9.48 -6.24
N LYS A 24 -27.03 -10.58 -6.88
CA LYS A 24 -26.26 -11.21 -7.96
C LYS A 24 -26.17 -10.28 -9.17
N TYR A 25 -27.29 -9.71 -9.61
CA TYR A 25 -27.33 -8.72 -10.69
C TYR A 25 -26.47 -7.48 -10.36
N ASN A 26 -26.61 -6.91 -9.16
CA ASN A 26 -25.80 -5.77 -8.72
C ASN A 26 -24.30 -6.08 -8.73
N MET A 27 -23.91 -7.29 -8.32
CA MET A 27 -22.51 -7.73 -8.36
C MET A 27 -21.99 -7.82 -9.80
N GLN A 28 -22.79 -8.36 -10.72
CA GLN A 28 -22.43 -8.46 -12.14
C GLN A 28 -22.22 -7.06 -12.75
N GLN A 29 -23.13 -6.12 -12.48
CA GLN A 29 -23.00 -4.74 -12.98
C GLN A 29 -21.76 -4.04 -12.44
N ARG A 30 -21.49 -4.15 -11.14
CA ARG A 30 -20.26 -3.61 -10.53
C ARG A 30 -19.00 -4.23 -11.14
N THR A 31 -19.03 -5.54 -11.40
CA THR A 31 -17.91 -6.26 -12.03
C THR A 31 -17.70 -5.81 -13.46
N ALA A 32 -18.77 -5.67 -14.25
CA ALA A 32 -18.70 -5.21 -15.63
C ALA A 32 -18.12 -3.78 -15.71
N HIS A 33 -18.54 -2.89 -14.81
CA HIS A 33 -17.95 -1.55 -14.69
C HIS A 33 -16.47 -1.60 -14.26
N ALA A 34 -16.12 -2.46 -13.30
CA ALA A 34 -14.76 -2.61 -12.83
C ALA A 34 -13.80 -3.08 -13.94
N LYS A 35 -14.24 -4.02 -14.78
CA LYS A 35 -13.47 -4.54 -15.92
C LYS A 35 -13.12 -3.48 -16.97
N LYS A 36 -13.84 -2.35 -17.04
CA LYS A 36 -13.48 -1.24 -17.93
C LYS A 36 -12.21 -0.51 -17.51
N HIS A 37 -11.89 -0.53 -16.21
CA HIS A 37 -10.78 0.23 -15.62
C HIS A 37 -9.63 -0.66 -15.12
N VAL A 38 -9.85 -1.97 -15.10
CA VAL A 38 -8.89 -2.95 -14.60
C VAL A 38 -8.52 -3.88 -15.76
N ILE A 39 -7.31 -3.70 -16.28
CA ILE A 39 -6.79 -4.44 -17.42
C ILE A 39 -5.92 -5.57 -16.90
N ASN A 40 -6.35 -6.81 -17.12
CA ASN A 40 -5.56 -7.98 -16.75
C ASN A 40 -4.80 -8.50 -17.96
N LEU A 41 -3.48 -8.29 -17.98
CA LEU A 41 -2.56 -8.83 -18.98
C LEU A 41 -1.81 -10.07 -18.47
N SER A 42 -2.03 -10.46 -17.21
CA SER A 42 -1.46 -11.67 -16.62
C SER A 42 -2.28 -12.92 -16.94
N LYS A 43 -1.64 -14.09 -16.86
CA LYS A 43 -2.29 -15.40 -16.97
C LYS A 43 -3.20 -15.70 -15.77
N ARG A 44 -2.97 -15.03 -14.63
CA ARG A 44 -3.74 -15.19 -13.39
C ARG A 44 -5.17 -14.66 -13.56
N ARG A 45 -6.17 -15.53 -13.38
CA ARG A 45 -7.59 -15.15 -13.49
C ARG A 45 -8.10 -14.40 -12.26
N LEU A 46 -8.48 -13.14 -12.41
CA LEU A 46 -9.08 -12.36 -11.32
C LEU A 46 -10.56 -12.72 -11.08
N SER A 47 -10.93 -12.78 -9.80
CA SER A 47 -12.30 -12.92 -9.32
C SER A 47 -13.07 -11.59 -9.38
N ASN A 48 -14.40 -11.67 -9.30
CA ASN A 48 -15.25 -10.47 -9.29
C ASN A 48 -14.93 -9.52 -8.13
N GLN A 49 -14.57 -10.06 -6.95
CA GLN A 49 -14.18 -9.24 -5.80
C GLN A 49 -12.85 -8.51 -6.04
N GLU A 50 -11.89 -9.18 -6.68
CA GLU A 50 -10.59 -8.58 -7.03
C GLU A 50 -10.77 -7.46 -8.07
N TYR A 51 -11.57 -7.67 -9.11
CA TYR A 51 -11.91 -6.60 -10.07
C TYR A 51 -12.54 -5.40 -9.38
N ILE A 52 -13.58 -5.61 -8.58
CA ILE A 52 -14.29 -4.53 -7.89
C ILE A 52 -13.38 -3.79 -6.92
N LEU A 53 -12.49 -4.49 -6.22
CA LEU A 53 -11.50 -3.88 -5.34
C LEU A 53 -10.51 -3.02 -6.13
N LEU A 54 -9.91 -3.56 -7.19
CA LEU A 54 -8.90 -2.86 -7.99
C LEU A 54 -9.47 -1.63 -8.71
N ALA A 55 -10.75 -1.68 -9.10
CA ALA A 55 -11.45 -0.56 -9.70
C ALA A 55 -11.67 0.63 -8.74
N LYS A 56 -11.47 0.46 -7.42
CA LYS A 56 -11.43 1.59 -6.47
C LYS A 56 -10.16 2.44 -6.63
N GLY A 57 -9.14 1.92 -7.31
CA GLY A 57 -7.88 2.59 -7.61
C GLY A 57 -6.78 2.33 -6.60
N LEU A 58 -5.52 2.46 -7.04
CA LEU A 58 -4.33 2.17 -6.21
C LEU A 58 -4.05 3.20 -5.11
N LYS A 59 -4.75 4.34 -5.14
CA LYS A 59 -4.73 5.36 -4.07
C LYS A 59 -5.86 5.16 -3.05
N PHE A 60 -6.71 4.15 -3.22
CA PHE A 60 -7.77 3.85 -2.26
C PHE A 60 -7.17 3.39 -0.93
N ILE A 61 -7.62 3.99 0.17
CA ILE A 61 -7.14 3.67 1.52
C ILE A 61 -8.22 2.84 2.25
N PRO A 62 -7.99 1.55 2.49
CA PRO A 62 -8.89 0.73 3.30
C PRO A 62 -8.99 1.26 4.72
N THR A 63 -10.19 1.24 5.31
CA THR A 63 -10.37 1.54 6.74
C THR A 63 -9.51 0.60 7.57
N PRO A 64 -8.61 1.11 8.43
CA PRO A 64 -7.72 0.28 9.24
C PRO A 64 -8.51 -0.59 10.22
N SER A 65 -7.95 -1.74 10.57
CA SER A 65 -8.57 -2.64 11.55
C SER A 65 -8.40 -2.09 12.96
N SER A 66 -9.51 -1.83 13.65
CA SER A 66 -9.49 -1.32 15.04
C SER A 66 -8.86 -2.30 16.04
N LYS A 67 -8.83 -3.61 15.74
CA LYS A 67 -8.25 -4.65 16.61
C LYS A 67 -6.78 -4.40 16.98
N ASN A 68 -5.98 -3.91 16.02
CA ASN A 68 -4.54 -3.73 16.18
C ASN A 68 -4.12 -2.25 16.17
N ALA A 69 -5.08 -1.33 16.36
CA ALA A 69 -4.82 0.10 16.29
C ALA A 69 -3.77 0.53 17.32
N LYS A 70 -3.90 0.11 18.59
CA LYS A 70 -2.91 0.39 19.65
C LYS A 70 -1.50 -0.09 19.27
N MET A 71 -1.38 -1.31 18.76
CA MET A 71 -0.09 -1.88 18.37
C MET A 71 0.55 -1.10 17.22
N SER A 72 -0.27 -0.66 16.26
CA SER A 72 0.20 0.13 15.11
C SER A 72 0.66 1.52 15.56
N ILE A 73 -0.15 2.20 16.38
CA ILE A 73 0.18 3.50 16.98
C ILE A 73 1.47 3.41 17.79
N LEU A 74 1.63 2.37 18.62
CA LEU A 74 2.85 2.17 19.41
C LEU A 74 4.08 1.95 18.53
N LYS A 75 3.94 1.19 17.43
CA LYS A 75 5.03 1.00 16.46
C LYS A 75 5.43 2.31 15.80
N ASP A 76 4.45 3.08 15.34
CA ASP A 76 4.67 4.40 14.72
C ASP A 76 5.29 5.38 15.72
N TYR A 77 4.86 5.32 16.98
CA TYR A 77 5.42 6.12 18.06
C TYR A 77 6.90 5.79 18.33
N ASN A 78 7.26 4.51 18.36
CA ASN A 78 8.66 4.10 18.53
C ASN A 78 9.54 4.60 17.38
N GLU A 79 9.01 4.63 16.15
CA GLU A 79 9.70 5.20 14.99
C GLU A 79 9.82 6.73 15.09
N PHE A 80 8.80 7.42 15.60
CA PHE A 80 8.85 8.85 15.90
C PHE A 80 9.92 9.17 16.96
N ALA A 81 9.91 8.46 18.09
CA ALA A 81 10.90 8.62 19.16
C ALA A 81 12.32 8.37 18.64
N ARG A 82 12.52 7.33 17.81
CA ARG A 82 13.80 7.05 17.16
C ARG A 82 14.26 8.23 16.28
N LYS A 83 13.36 8.79 15.46
CA LYS A 83 13.66 9.95 14.61
C LYS A 83 14.05 11.18 15.43
N LEU A 84 13.36 11.43 16.54
CA LEU A 84 13.70 12.52 17.46
C LEU A 84 15.12 12.36 18.02
N ARG A 85 15.44 11.17 18.55
CA ARG A 85 16.78 10.89 19.08
C ARG A 85 17.86 11.03 18.00
N CYS A 86 17.61 10.54 16.78
CA CYS A 86 18.55 10.71 15.66
C CYS A 86 18.77 12.18 15.34
N ARG A 87 17.70 12.99 15.27
CA ARG A 87 17.82 14.44 15.02
C ARG A 87 18.59 15.16 16.11
N TYR A 88 18.41 14.77 17.36
CA TYR A 88 19.16 15.35 18.47
C TYR A 88 20.65 14.99 18.38
N MET A 89 20.96 13.70 18.21
CA MET A 89 22.34 13.21 18.18
C MET A 89 23.15 13.77 17.01
N PHE A 90 22.52 13.95 15.85
CA PHE A 90 23.15 14.49 14.63
C PHE A 90 22.80 15.96 14.39
N SER A 91 22.39 16.71 15.42
CA SER A 91 21.96 18.11 15.29
C SER A 91 23.04 19.04 14.72
N GLN A 92 24.31 18.71 14.93
CA GLN A 92 25.46 19.46 14.42
C GLN A 92 25.86 19.05 13.00
N GLU A 93 25.38 17.90 12.51
CA GLU A 93 25.67 17.43 11.16
C GLU A 93 24.64 17.99 10.17
N LYS A 94 24.99 19.11 9.52
CA LYS A 94 24.25 19.60 8.35
C LYS A 94 24.64 18.79 7.11
N THR A 95 24.24 17.52 7.06
CA THR A 95 24.39 16.72 5.85
C THR A 95 23.12 16.82 5.02
N ASP A 96 23.24 17.31 3.78
CA ASP A 96 22.17 17.19 2.80
C ASP A 96 21.99 15.70 2.48
N LEU A 97 21.04 15.08 3.17
CA LEU A 97 20.70 13.68 2.99
C LEU A 97 20.07 13.49 1.61
N HIS A 98 20.67 12.63 0.81
CA HIS A 98 20.13 12.28 -0.51
C HIS A 98 18.78 11.56 -0.39
N PRO A 99 17.79 11.82 -1.27
CA PRO A 99 16.45 11.24 -1.19
C PRO A 99 16.40 9.70 -1.18
N PHE A 100 17.41 9.03 -1.75
CA PHE A 100 17.43 7.58 -1.93
C PHE A 100 18.34 6.83 -0.94
N ARG A 101 18.40 7.25 0.32
CA ARG A 101 19.19 6.55 1.35
C ARG A 101 18.37 5.44 2.00
N SER A 102 18.95 4.24 2.09
CA SER A 102 18.39 3.16 2.89
C SER A 102 18.42 3.53 4.38
N ASN A 103 17.34 3.23 5.10
CA ASN A 103 17.32 3.40 6.55
C ASN A 103 18.36 2.45 7.16
N THR A 104 19.31 3.01 7.92
CA THR A 104 20.38 2.23 8.56
C THR A 104 19.86 1.34 9.69
N GLY A 105 18.61 1.50 10.11
CA GLY A 105 18.05 0.80 11.27
C GLY A 105 18.67 1.27 12.60
N TYR A 106 19.51 2.31 12.55
CA TYR A 106 20.22 2.82 13.70
C TYR A 106 19.25 3.29 14.79
N LYS A 107 19.50 2.80 16.01
CA LYS A 107 18.76 3.13 17.22
C LYS A 107 19.73 3.83 18.17
N PRO A 108 19.70 5.17 18.24
CA PRO A 108 20.52 5.91 19.19
C PRO A 108 20.19 5.48 20.62
N ALA A 109 21.21 5.47 21.47
CA ALA A 109 21.03 5.33 22.91
C ALA A 109 20.19 6.50 23.46
N SER A 110 19.79 6.36 24.73
CA SER A 110 19.16 7.45 25.47
C SER A 110 19.99 8.74 25.31
N THR A 111 19.31 9.82 24.96
CA THR A 111 19.96 11.09 24.61
C THR A 111 20.05 12.00 25.83
N CYS A 112 19.41 13.17 25.82
CA CYS A 112 19.35 14.07 26.98
C CYS A 112 18.06 13.88 27.76
N HIS A 113 18.11 14.19 29.06
CA HIS A 113 16.98 13.99 29.97
C HIS A 113 15.70 14.70 29.49
N THR A 114 15.81 15.92 28.98
CA THR A 114 14.66 16.69 28.48
C THR A 114 13.97 15.99 27.30
N LEU A 115 14.73 15.44 26.35
CA LEU A 115 14.16 14.77 25.19
C LEU A 115 13.51 13.44 25.58
N GLU A 116 14.16 12.67 26.44
CA GLU A 116 13.61 11.40 26.91
C GLU A 116 12.36 11.62 27.76
N ASN A 117 12.34 12.63 28.63
CA ASN A 117 11.15 13.00 29.39
C ASN A 117 9.98 13.38 28.45
N TYR A 118 10.24 14.18 27.40
CA TYR A 118 9.23 14.49 26.39
C TYR A 118 8.69 13.23 25.69
N ILE A 119 9.58 12.31 25.31
CA ILE A 119 9.22 11.02 24.70
C ILE A 119 8.39 10.18 25.68
N ASP A 120 8.71 10.15 26.96
CA ASP A 120 7.96 9.34 27.93
C ASP A 120 6.59 9.95 28.24
N LEU A 121 6.51 11.28 28.45
CA LEU A 121 5.25 11.99 28.70
C LEU A 121 4.30 11.89 27.51
N THR A 122 4.80 12.07 26.29
CA THR A 122 3.97 11.98 25.08
C THR A 122 3.48 10.55 24.86
N LYS A 123 4.31 9.54 25.18
CA LYS A 123 3.89 8.14 25.12
C LYS A 123 2.76 7.84 26.11
N LEU A 124 2.88 8.40 27.32
CA LEU A 124 1.88 8.27 28.36
C LEU A 124 0.57 8.94 27.94
N GLU A 125 0.61 10.16 27.41
CA GLU A 125 -0.57 10.87 26.88
C GLU A 125 -1.26 10.06 25.77
N LEU A 126 -0.51 9.56 24.79
CA LEU A 126 -1.04 8.72 23.70
C LEU A 126 -1.71 7.45 24.22
N SER A 127 -1.25 6.90 25.35
CA SER A 127 -1.83 5.69 25.93
C SER A 127 -3.25 5.91 26.49
N PHE A 128 -3.55 7.15 26.89
CA PHE A 128 -4.85 7.55 27.44
C PHE A 128 -5.86 7.97 26.37
N LEU A 129 -5.42 8.24 25.13
CA LEU A 129 -6.32 8.68 24.07
C LEU A 129 -7.38 7.60 23.75
N PRO A 130 -8.68 7.97 23.68
CA PRO A 130 -9.73 7.05 23.31
C PRO A 130 -9.60 6.67 21.85
N ILE A 131 -9.50 5.37 21.56
CA ILE A 131 -9.53 4.86 20.20
C ILE A 131 -10.96 4.51 19.82
N GLU A 132 -11.49 5.21 18.83
CA GLU A 132 -12.80 4.88 18.25
C GLU A 132 -12.79 3.47 17.64
N ARG A 133 -13.59 2.57 18.23
CA ARG A 133 -13.67 1.18 17.77
C ARG A 133 -14.70 0.99 16.65
N ASN A 134 -15.61 1.94 16.48
CA ASN A 134 -16.81 1.84 15.64
C ASN A 134 -16.66 2.55 14.28
N VAL A 135 -15.51 2.41 13.63
CA VAL A 135 -15.32 2.96 12.28
C VAL A 135 -16.00 2.07 11.25
N LYS A 136 -16.86 2.65 10.41
CA LYS A 136 -17.52 1.92 9.32
C LYS A 136 -16.49 1.44 8.30
N ASN A 137 -16.52 0.14 7.99
CA ASN A 137 -15.64 -0.45 6.99
C ASN A 137 -16.02 0.00 5.57
N ASN A 138 -15.06 0.57 4.84
CA ASN A 138 -15.23 0.96 3.43
C ASN A 138 -14.98 -0.19 2.42
N LEU A 139 -14.71 -1.40 2.92
CA LEU A 139 -14.57 -2.64 2.16
C LEU A 139 -15.45 -3.74 2.75
N THR A 140 -16.13 -4.48 1.88
CA THR A 140 -16.86 -5.70 2.21
C THR A 140 -15.92 -6.83 2.60
N LYS A 141 -16.47 -7.91 3.20
CA LYS A 141 -15.67 -9.10 3.55
C LYS A 141 -15.00 -9.73 2.33
N GLY A 142 -15.70 -9.79 1.19
CA GLY A 142 -15.17 -10.32 -0.06
C GLY A 142 -14.01 -9.50 -0.60
N GLU A 143 -14.16 -8.16 -0.63
CA GLU A 143 -13.09 -7.25 -1.04
C GLU A 143 -11.86 -7.33 -0.10
N ARG A 144 -12.04 -7.55 1.22
CA ARG A 144 -10.91 -7.74 2.15
C ARG A 144 -10.16 -9.04 1.91
N ILE A 145 -10.87 -10.12 1.57
CA ILE A 145 -10.25 -11.39 1.20
C ILE A 145 -9.49 -11.21 -0.11
N ALA A 146 -10.10 -10.58 -1.11
CA ALA A 146 -9.45 -10.23 -2.37
C ALA A 146 -8.18 -9.40 -2.16
N LEU A 147 -8.20 -8.39 -1.30
CA LEU A 147 -7.03 -7.57 -0.97
C LEU A 147 -5.90 -8.42 -0.37
N ARG A 148 -6.23 -9.33 0.54
CA ARG A 148 -5.23 -10.24 1.14
C ARG A 148 -4.64 -11.18 0.10
N ASN A 149 -5.49 -11.77 -0.75
CA ASN A 149 -5.05 -12.69 -1.79
C ASN A 149 -4.11 -12.00 -2.77
N LEU A 150 -4.50 -10.83 -3.30
CA LEU A 150 -3.66 -10.04 -4.21
C LEU A 150 -2.36 -9.58 -3.57
N LYS A 151 -2.39 -9.18 -2.28
CA LYS A 151 -1.19 -8.76 -1.55
C LYS A 151 -0.18 -9.90 -1.39
N ASN A 152 -0.66 -11.12 -1.21
CA ASN A 152 0.16 -12.31 -0.99
C ASN A 152 0.49 -13.05 -2.30
N ASP A 153 0.01 -12.57 -3.45
CA ASP A 153 0.26 -13.19 -4.74
C ASP A 153 1.61 -12.69 -5.31
N GLU A 154 2.63 -13.53 -5.16
CA GLU A 154 3.97 -13.27 -5.67
C GLU A 154 4.14 -13.62 -7.16
N THR A 155 3.07 -14.03 -7.85
CA THR A 155 3.14 -14.34 -9.29
C THR A 155 2.83 -13.13 -10.16
N ILE A 156 2.18 -12.10 -9.60
CA ILE A 156 1.71 -10.93 -10.35
C ILE A 156 2.30 -9.61 -9.86
N VAL A 157 2.33 -8.63 -10.75
CA VAL A 157 2.67 -7.23 -10.48
C VAL A 157 1.46 -6.36 -10.81
N ILE A 158 1.09 -5.48 -9.88
CA ILE A 158 -0.04 -4.56 -10.03
C ILE A 158 0.51 -3.13 -10.11
N LYS A 159 0.24 -2.44 -11.20
CA LYS A 159 0.73 -1.08 -11.47
C LYS A 159 -0.37 -0.19 -12.02
N LYS A 160 -0.18 1.12 -11.87
CA LYS A 160 -0.99 2.11 -12.59
C LYS A 160 -0.55 2.10 -14.05
N ALA A 161 -1.50 2.17 -14.98
CA ALA A 161 -1.18 2.45 -16.37
C ALA A 161 -0.57 3.86 -16.50
N ASP A 162 0.35 4.02 -17.43
CA ASP A 162 0.92 5.32 -17.79
C ASP A 162 -0.17 6.26 -18.33
N LYS A 163 -1.01 5.73 -19.24
CA LYS A 163 -2.16 6.41 -19.83
C LYS A 163 -3.47 5.93 -19.22
N ASN A 164 -4.33 6.89 -18.87
CA ASN A 164 -5.61 6.68 -18.18
C ASN A 164 -5.40 6.08 -16.77
N SER A 165 -6.20 6.46 -15.78
CA SER A 165 -6.04 6.04 -14.38
C SER A 165 -6.34 4.55 -14.12
N ASN A 166 -6.16 3.70 -15.13
CA ASN A 166 -6.45 2.28 -15.11
C ASN A 166 -5.41 1.51 -14.28
N CYS A 167 -5.86 0.40 -13.71
CA CYS A 167 -5.03 -0.56 -13.01
C CYS A 167 -4.65 -1.67 -13.98
N VAL A 168 -3.36 -1.99 -14.08
CA VAL A 168 -2.83 -3.05 -14.95
C VAL A 168 -2.22 -4.14 -14.08
N ILE A 169 -2.54 -5.39 -14.42
CA ILE A 169 -1.99 -6.58 -13.78
C ILE A 169 -1.15 -7.32 -14.81
N LEU A 170 0.09 -7.65 -14.44
CA LEU A 170 1.09 -8.30 -15.26
C LEU A 170 1.62 -9.55 -14.55
N ASP A 171 2.05 -10.56 -15.32
CA ASP A 171 2.85 -11.64 -14.75
C ASP A 171 4.21 -11.07 -14.29
N ARG A 172 4.65 -11.45 -13.08
CA ARG A 172 5.87 -10.89 -12.47
C ARG A 172 7.11 -11.19 -13.30
N LEU A 173 7.23 -12.41 -13.82
CA LEU A 173 8.37 -12.82 -14.64
C LEU A 173 8.43 -12.04 -15.95
N ASP A 174 7.30 -11.90 -16.63
CA ASP A 174 7.21 -11.16 -17.89
C ASP A 174 7.54 -9.67 -17.66
N TYR A 175 7.05 -9.08 -16.56
CA TYR A 175 7.40 -7.72 -16.15
C TYR A 175 8.90 -7.55 -15.91
N ILE A 176 9.53 -8.45 -15.15
CA ILE A 176 10.98 -8.40 -14.87
C ILE A 176 11.76 -8.55 -16.17
N THR A 177 11.37 -9.47 -17.04
CA THR A 177 12.06 -9.73 -18.31
C THR A 177 12.04 -8.50 -19.21
N GLU A 178 10.88 -7.85 -19.37
CA GLU A 178 10.77 -6.63 -20.16
C GLU A 178 11.56 -5.46 -19.55
N VAL A 179 11.52 -5.29 -18.23
CA VAL A 179 12.32 -4.26 -17.55
C VAL A 179 13.81 -4.50 -17.77
N THR A 180 14.31 -5.72 -17.58
CA THR A 180 15.72 -6.06 -17.82
C THR A 180 16.11 -5.83 -19.27
N ARG A 181 15.25 -6.21 -20.23
CA ARG A 181 15.49 -5.95 -21.66
C ARG A 181 15.60 -4.45 -21.98
N GLN A 182 14.75 -3.62 -21.37
CA GLN A 182 14.80 -2.16 -21.54
C GLN A 182 16.00 -1.50 -20.84
N LEU A 183 16.44 -2.05 -19.72
CA LEU A 183 17.63 -1.58 -19.00
C LEU A 183 18.94 -2.05 -19.66
N ASN A 184 18.94 -3.17 -20.37
CA ASN A 184 20.11 -3.68 -21.10
C ASN A 184 20.33 -2.91 -22.42
N THR A 185 20.59 -1.61 -22.31
CA THR A 185 20.86 -0.70 -23.43
C THR A 185 22.15 0.08 -23.17
N GLN A 186 22.67 0.74 -24.20
CA GLN A 186 23.86 1.60 -24.08
C GLN A 186 23.71 2.78 -23.10
N HIS A 187 22.47 3.09 -22.66
CA HIS A 187 22.16 4.25 -21.84
C HIS A 187 22.15 3.97 -20.34
N TYR A 188 22.12 2.70 -19.93
CA TYR A 188 22.10 2.30 -18.53
C TYR A 188 23.22 1.29 -18.28
N CYS A 189 23.86 1.37 -17.11
CA CYS A 189 24.80 0.37 -16.66
C CYS A 189 24.47 -0.04 -15.21
N GLN A 190 24.69 -1.31 -14.89
CA GLN A 190 24.60 -1.79 -13.52
C GLN A 190 25.82 -1.28 -12.74
N LEU A 191 25.60 -0.83 -11.51
CA LEU A 191 26.68 -0.44 -10.60
C LEU A 191 27.01 -1.61 -9.68
N ASP A 192 28.28 -2.00 -9.60
CA ASP A 192 28.75 -3.08 -8.73
C ASP A 192 28.62 -2.75 -7.25
N SER A 193 28.83 -1.48 -6.90
CA SER A 193 28.63 -0.98 -5.55
C SER A 193 27.99 0.42 -5.58
N PHE A 194 27.12 0.68 -4.61
CA PHE A 194 26.45 1.96 -4.48
C PHE A 194 27.27 2.89 -3.58
N ASN A 195 28.19 3.65 -4.17
CA ASN A 195 28.92 4.72 -3.48
C ASN A 195 28.37 6.10 -3.87
N MET A 196 27.56 6.67 -2.98
CA MET A 196 26.93 7.98 -3.21
C MET A 196 27.92 9.13 -3.39
N ALA A 197 29.07 9.10 -2.71
CA ALA A 197 30.07 10.17 -2.81
C ALA A 197 30.68 10.18 -4.22
N GLU A 198 31.04 8.99 -4.71
CA GLU A 198 31.59 8.81 -6.06
C GLU A 198 30.57 9.19 -7.15
N LEU A 199 29.31 8.75 -7.00
CA LEU A 199 28.24 9.09 -7.95
C LEU A 199 27.99 10.59 -8.02
N LYS A 200 28.06 11.30 -6.88
CA LYS A 200 27.92 12.77 -6.83
C LYS A 200 29.08 13.48 -7.52
N ILE A 201 30.31 13.01 -7.32
CA ILE A 201 31.49 13.56 -8.02
C ILE A 201 31.36 13.33 -9.53
N ARG A 202 30.98 12.12 -9.94
CA ARG A 202 30.84 11.74 -11.34
C ARG A 202 29.73 12.53 -12.03
N SER A 203 28.57 12.73 -11.38
CA SER A 203 27.48 13.53 -11.94
C SER A 203 27.86 15.00 -12.08
N LEU A 204 28.55 15.58 -11.09
CA LEU A 204 29.05 16.96 -11.16
C LEU A 204 30.10 17.13 -12.27
N SER A 205 31.00 16.17 -12.45
CA SER A 205 31.97 16.17 -13.55
C SER A 205 31.29 16.17 -14.91
N ILE A 206 30.26 15.33 -15.10
CA ILE A 206 29.47 15.28 -16.34
C ILE A 206 28.74 16.61 -16.57
N LEU A 207 28.07 17.16 -15.55
CA LEU A 207 27.39 18.45 -15.62
C LEU A 207 28.35 19.57 -16.02
N ASN A 208 29.53 19.64 -15.37
CA ASN A 208 30.55 20.64 -15.66
C ASN A 208 31.09 20.51 -17.10
N HIS A 209 31.22 19.29 -17.62
CA HIS A 209 31.63 19.06 -19.01
C HIS A 209 30.62 19.65 -20.02
N TYR A 210 29.33 19.59 -19.71
CA TYR A 210 28.29 20.17 -20.57
C TYR A 210 28.16 21.69 -20.40
N THR A 211 28.41 22.23 -19.20
CA THR A 211 28.31 23.69 -18.96
C THR A 211 29.54 24.48 -19.42
N THR A 212 30.72 23.87 -19.52
CA THR A 212 31.95 24.51 -20.02
C THR A 212 32.13 24.43 -21.54
N LYS A 213 31.29 23.66 -22.23
CA LYS A 213 31.25 23.55 -23.70
C LYS A 213 30.20 24.44 -24.37
N ALA A 214 29.50 25.27 -23.61
CA ALA A 214 28.59 26.32 -24.08
C ALA A 214 29.25 27.70 -23.87
#